data_AF-W4RVB4-F1
#
_entry.id   AF-W4RVB4-F1
#
_cell.length_a   1.000
_cell.length_b   1.000
_cell.length_c   1.000
_cell.angle_alpha   90.00
_cell.angle_beta   90.00
_cell.angle_gamma   90.00
#
_symmetry.space_group_name_H-M   'P 1'
#
loop_
_entity.id
_entity.type
_entity.pdbx_description
1 polymer ?
#
loop_
_entity_poly.entity_id
_entity_poly.type
_entity_poly.pdbx_seq_one_letter_code
_entity_poly.pdbx_strand_id
1 'polypeptide(L)'
;MERKKSVSESVLKKLLDQKHTVVVDIDINVFKKEIEDKKRHQEIKSQYFQLIKVFLLRLDVHPVAESSFKPITSTINESGSGVPRALVAYYYSILHTMKKYSTSTFCPIIIDSPNQQDQDEKNLKKMMEFIFNEQPEDSQLILG
;
A
#
# COMPACT_ATOMS: atom_id res chain seq x y z
N MET A 1 33.28 34.51 17.78
CA MET A 1 32.70 35.58 18.63
C MET A 1 31.43 36.06 17.95
N GLU A 2 30.26 35.60 18.40
CA GLU A 2 28.98 35.98 17.79
C GLU A 2 28.64 37.45 18.09
N ARG A 3 28.33 38.23 17.04
CA ARG A 3 27.90 39.62 17.17
C ARG A 3 26.48 39.66 17.75
N LYS A 4 26.33 39.98 19.03
CA LYS A 4 25.03 40.35 19.61
C LYS A 4 24.54 41.63 18.95
N LYS A 5 23.52 41.51 18.07
CA LYS A 5 22.77 42.66 17.57
C LYS A 5 21.74 43.06 18.64
N SER A 6 21.80 44.30 19.10
CA SER A 6 20.79 44.85 20.02
C SER A 6 19.52 45.21 19.23
N VAL A 7 18.38 44.75 19.69
CA VAL A 7 17.07 45.04 19.12
C VAL A 7 16.22 45.70 20.21
N SER A 8 15.41 46.71 19.87
CA SER A 8 14.58 47.39 20.86
C SER A 8 13.52 46.44 21.43
N GLU A 9 13.13 46.64 22.70
CA GLU A 9 12.07 45.85 23.35
C GLU A 9 10.77 45.86 22.55
N SER A 10 10.44 46.99 21.92
CA SER A 10 9.25 47.12 21.07
C SER A 10 9.29 46.20 19.84
N VAL A 11 10.46 46.02 19.24
CA VAL A 11 10.65 45.13 18.09
C VAL A 11 10.69 43.67 18.57
N LEU A 12 11.34 43.39 19.70
CA LEU A 12 11.36 42.05 20.29
C LEU A 12 9.94 41.58 20.65
N LYS A 13 9.14 42.47 21.24
CA LYS A 13 7.75 42.18 21.61
C LYS A 13 6.87 41.94 20.39
N LYS A 14 7.03 42.72 19.31
CA LYS A 14 6.35 42.48 18.02
C LYS A 14 6.75 41.16 17.36
N LEU A 15 8.02 40.79 17.42
CA LEU A 15 8.53 39.51 16.89
C LEU A 15 8.04 38.31 17.70
N LEU A 16 7.96 38.45 19.02
CA LEU A 16 7.40 37.45 19.93
C LEU A 16 5.88 37.30 19.71
N ASP A 17 5.15 38.40 19.52
CA ASP A 17 3.72 38.39 19.15
C ASP A 17 3.49 37.68 17.81
N GLN A 18 4.35 37.92 16.81
CA GLN A 18 4.28 37.22 15.52
C GLN A 18 4.55 35.72 15.63
N LYS A 19 5.33 35.27 16.63
CA LYS A 19 5.65 33.86 16.84
C LYS A 19 4.66 33.13 17.75
N HIS A 20 3.89 33.83 18.58
CA HIS A 20 3.09 33.21 19.64
C HIS A 20 1.76 32.60 19.19
N THR A 21 1.42 32.70 17.90
CA THR A 21 0.16 32.17 17.38
C THR A 21 0.32 31.64 15.96
N VAL A 22 1.26 30.72 15.76
CA VAL A 22 1.04 29.73 14.69
C VAL A 22 0.04 28.72 15.25
N VAL A 23 -1.24 29.09 15.20
CA VAL A 23 -2.31 28.11 15.28
C VAL A 23 -2.19 27.31 13.98
N VAL A 24 -1.61 26.12 14.05
CA VAL A 24 -1.67 25.17 12.94
C VAL A 24 -3.11 24.68 12.90
N ASP A 25 -3.98 25.46 12.28
CA ASP A 25 -5.32 24.99 11.95
C ASP A 25 -5.17 23.93 10.87
N ILE A 26 -5.79 22.77 11.12
CA ILE A 26 -5.92 21.73 10.08
C ILE A 26 -6.97 22.27 9.11
N ASP A 27 -6.52 22.89 8.01
CA ASP A 27 -7.43 23.25 6.93
C ASP A 27 -7.92 21.97 6.27
N ILE A 28 -9.13 21.56 6.66
CA ILE A 28 -9.84 20.40 6.10
C ILE A 28 -9.90 20.47 4.58
N ASN A 29 -9.92 21.66 3.97
CA ASN A 29 -9.93 21.80 2.51
C ASN A 29 -8.58 21.48 1.88
N VAL A 30 -7.47 21.75 2.58
CA VAL A 30 -6.14 21.33 2.14
C VAL A 30 -6.03 19.81 2.24
N PHE A 31 -6.43 19.22 3.37
CA PHE A 31 -6.46 17.76 3.53
C PHE A 31 -7.35 17.06 2.50
N LYS A 32 -8.53 17.61 2.19
CA LYS A 32 -9.41 17.11 1.12
C LYS A 32 -8.71 17.13 -0.24
N LYS A 33 -8.03 18.22 -0.59
CA LYS A 33 -7.28 18.32 -1.86
C LYS A 33 -6.16 17.30 -1.95
N GLU A 34 -5.45 17.04 -0.86
CA GLU A 34 -4.39 16.03 -0.79
C GLU A 34 -4.94 14.61 -0.99
N ILE A 35 -6.10 14.31 -0.39
CA ILE A 35 -6.75 13.01 -0.58
C ILE A 35 -7.31 12.88 -1.99
N GLU A 36 -7.96 13.93 -2.52
CA GLU A 36 -8.61 13.95 -3.83
C GLU A 36 -7.64 14.16 -5.01
N ASP A 37 -6.32 14.15 -4.76
CA ASP A 37 -5.31 14.29 -5.82
C ASP A 37 -5.49 13.18 -6.87
N LYS A 38 -5.93 13.59 -8.07
CA LYS A 38 -6.19 12.69 -9.20
C LYS A 38 -4.92 12.01 -9.71
N LYS A 39 -3.78 12.70 -9.67
CA LYS A 39 -2.50 12.16 -10.13
C LYS A 39 -2.06 11.04 -9.18
N ARG A 40 -2.10 11.32 -7.88
CA ARG A 40 -1.82 10.31 -6.84
C ARG A 40 -2.74 9.09 -6.98
N HIS A 41 -4.04 9.30 -7.18
CA HIS A 41 -4.99 8.21 -7.42
C HIS A 41 -4.63 7.35 -8.65
N GLN A 42 -4.22 7.97 -9.75
CA GLN A 42 -3.83 7.26 -10.96
C GLN A 42 -2.54 6.45 -10.72
N GLU A 43 -1.56 7.02 -10.02
CA GLU A 43 -0.31 6.33 -9.67
C GLU A 43 -0.57 5.09 -8.81
N ILE A 44 -1.40 5.22 -7.76
CA ILE A 44 -1.78 4.10 -6.88
C ILE A 44 -2.47 2.99 -7.68
N LYS A 45 -3.47 3.34 -8.50
CA LYS A 45 -4.21 2.37 -9.32
C LYS A 45 -3.31 1.69 -10.36
N SER A 46 -2.38 2.44 -10.95
CA SER A 46 -1.41 1.92 -11.92
C SER A 46 -0.46 0.93 -11.25
N GLN A 47 0.07 1.26 -10.07
CA GLN A 47 0.94 0.36 -9.31
C GLN A 47 0.24 -0.96 -8.99
N TYR A 48 -0.97 -0.90 -8.42
CA TYR A 48 -1.77 -2.09 -8.15
C TYR A 48 -1.95 -2.93 -9.42
N PHE A 49 -2.36 -2.29 -10.53
CA PHE A 49 -2.62 -2.99 -11.79
C PHE A 49 -1.37 -3.63 -12.40
N GLN A 50 -0.20 -3.01 -12.24
CA GLN A 50 1.06 -3.59 -12.68
C GLN A 50 1.43 -4.82 -11.83
N LEU A 51 1.31 -4.71 -10.50
CA LEU A 51 1.62 -5.80 -9.57
C LEU A 51 0.73 -7.02 -9.81
N ILE A 52 -0.59 -6.83 -9.93
CA ILE A 52 -1.52 -7.96 -10.09
C ILE A 52 -1.24 -8.74 -11.38
N LYS A 53 -0.90 -8.07 -12.47
CA LYS A 53 -0.52 -8.74 -13.72
C LYS A 53 0.73 -9.61 -13.55
N VAL A 54 1.76 -9.06 -12.89
CA VAL A 54 3.01 -9.79 -12.65
C VAL A 54 2.77 -10.98 -11.71
N PHE A 55 2.01 -10.79 -10.64
CA PHE A 55 1.76 -11.82 -9.64
C PHE A 55 0.87 -12.95 -10.15
N LEU A 56 -0.17 -12.63 -10.94
CA LEU A 56 -0.99 -13.66 -11.59
C LEU A 56 -0.17 -14.54 -12.52
N LEU A 57 0.68 -13.93 -13.35
CA LEU A 57 1.59 -14.67 -14.23
C LEU A 57 2.56 -15.56 -13.45
N ARG A 58 3.15 -15.05 -12.37
CA ARG A 58 4.08 -15.82 -11.51
C ARG A 58 3.41 -17.00 -10.82
N LEU A 59 2.12 -16.88 -10.51
CA LEU A 59 1.31 -17.92 -9.88
C LEU A 59 0.57 -18.81 -10.89
N ASP A 60 0.88 -18.69 -12.18
CA ASP A 60 0.30 -19.53 -13.25
C ASP A 60 -1.23 -19.38 -13.36
N VAL A 61 -1.72 -18.17 -13.10
CA VAL A 61 -3.13 -17.80 -13.25
C VAL A 61 -3.26 -16.94 -14.51
N HIS A 62 -4.13 -17.36 -15.41
CA HIS A 62 -4.35 -16.73 -16.71
C HIS A 62 -5.80 -16.25 -16.80
N PRO A 63 -6.08 -15.00 -16.39
CA PRO A 63 -7.43 -14.48 -16.38
C PRO A 63 -7.94 -14.29 -17.81
N VAL A 64 -9.25 -14.49 -17.98
CA VAL A 64 -9.91 -14.37 -19.29
C VAL A 64 -9.87 -12.94 -19.84
N ALA A 65 -9.85 -11.91 -18.98
CA ALA A 65 -9.82 -10.52 -19.39
C ALA A 65 -9.17 -9.60 -18.35
N GLU A 66 -8.47 -8.55 -18.79
CA GLU A 66 -7.90 -7.53 -17.89
C GLU A 66 -8.95 -6.83 -17.01
N SER A 67 -10.17 -6.70 -17.54
CA SER A 67 -11.30 -6.10 -16.81
C SER A 67 -11.68 -6.87 -15.55
N SER A 68 -11.34 -8.16 -15.44
CA SER A 68 -11.66 -8.95 -14.24
C SER A 68 -10.80 -8.60 -13.04
N PHE A 69 -9.61 -8.01 -13.22
CA PHE A 69 -8.67 -7.73 -12.13
C PHE A 69 -8.13 -6.29 -12.10
N LYS A 70 -8.40 -5.47 -13.13
CA LYS A 70 -7.92 -4.09 -13.22
C LYS A 70 -8.47 -3.17 -12.12
N PRO A 71 -9.77 -3.17 -11.79
CA PRO A 71 -10.26 -2.52 -10.59
C PRO A 71 -9.67 -3.16 -9.32
N ILE A 72 -9.24 -2.34 -8.36
CA ILE A 72 -8.87 -2.84 -7.02
C ILE A 72 -10.08 -3.40 -6.25
N THR A 73 -11.30 -3.11 -6.70
CA THR A 73 -12.55 -3.61 -6.12
C THR A 73 -13.11 -4.81 -6.88
N SER A 74 -12.29 -5.42 -7.75
CA SER A 74 -12.69 -6.56 -8.56
C SER A 74 -12.99 -7.79 -7.70
N THR A 75 -14.04 -8.51 -8.06
CA THR A 75 -14.26 -9.88 -7.59
C THR A 75 -13.48 -10.85 -8.47
N ILE A 76 -12.64 -11.69 -7.86
CA ILE A 76 -11.88 -12.70 -8.58
C ILE A 76 -12.82 -13.82 -9.02
N ASN A 77 -13.20 -13.79 -10.30
CA ASN A 77 -14.04 -14.81 -10.93
C ASN A 77 -13.17 -15.90 -11.57
N GLU A 78 -12.36 -16.58 -10.77
CA GLU A 78 -11.62 -17.78 -11.18
C GLU A 78 -12.38 -19.03 -10.74
N SER A 79 -12.07 -20.19 -11.32
CA SER A 79 -12.71 -21.46 -10.96
C SER A 79 -11.68 -22.55 -10.65
N GLY A 80 -12.08 -23.50 -9.79
CA GLY A 80 -11.24 -24.62 -9.39
C GLY A 80 -9.98 -24.20 -8.61
N SER A 81 -8.89 -24.94 -8.81
CA SER A 81 -7.62 -24.75 -8.08
C SER A 81 -6.87 -23.45 -8.43
N GLY A 82 -7.34 -22.67 -9.39
CA GLY A 82 -6.79 -21.34 -9.71
C GLY A 82 -7.17 -20.26 -8.71
N VAL A 83 -8.28 -20.44 -7.98
CA VAL A 83 -8.84 -19.42 -7.07
C VAL A 83 -7.87 -19.04 -5.94
N PRO A 84 -7.28 -19.99 -5.19
CA PRO A 84 -6.37 -19.63 -4.09
C PRO A 84 -5.15 -18.84 -4.58
N ARG A 85 -4.59 -19.24 -5.72
CA ARG A 85 -3.44 -18.58 -6.35
C ARG A 85 -3.81 -17.16 -6.83
N ALA A 86 -4.99 -16.99 -7.40
CA ALA A 86 -5.48 -15.67 -7.81
C ALA A 86 -5.70 -14.74 -6.60
N LEU A 87 -6.23 -15.27 -5.50
CA LEU A 87 -6.39 -14.52 -4.25
C LEU A 87 -5.05 -14.10 -3.66
N VAL A 88 -4.06 -14.99 -3.62
CA VAL A 88 -2.69 -14.64 -3.18
C VAL A 88 -2.12 -13.51 -4.05
N ALA A 89 -2.22 -13.61 -5.37
CA ALA A 89 -1.77 -12.55 -6.29
C ALA A 89 -2.45 -11.20 -5.98
N TYR A 90 -3.77 -11.22 -5.79
CA TYR A 90 -4.59 -10.05 -5.50
C TYR A 90 -4.23 -9.39 -4.18
N TYR A 91 -4.19 -10.14 -3.08
CA TYR A 91 -3.86 -9.59 -1.78
C TYR A 91 -2.42 -9.09 -1.73
N TYR A 92 -1.46 -9.79 -2.31
CA TYR A 92 -0.07 -9.30 -2.37
C TYR A 92 0.05 -8.02 -3.19
N SER A 93 -0.74 -7.86 -4.26
CA SER A 93 -0.77 -6.60 -5.03
C SER A 93 -1.28 -5.43 -4.19
N ILE A 94 -2.29 -5.67 -3.36
CA ILE A 94 -2.80 -4.68 -2.40
C ILE A 94 -1.75 -4.37 -1.35
N LEU A 95 -1.13 -5.39 -0.73
CA LEU A 95 -0.13 -5.24 0.32
C LEU A 95 1.08 -4.43 -0.16
N HIS A 96 1.62 -4.73 -1.35
CA HIS A 96 2.72 -3.95 -1.94
C HIS A 96 2.31 -2.51 -2.30
N THR A 97 1.08 -2.33 -2.78
CA THR A 97 0.54 -0.98 -3.04
C THR A 97 0.41 -0.19 -1.74
N MET A 98 -0.08 -0.82 -0.67
CA MET A 98 -0.19 -0.23 0.66
C MET A 98 1.18 0.09 1.24
N LYS A 99 2.16 -0.82 1.15
CA LYS A 99 3.52 -0.58 1.64
C LYS A 99 4.15 0.65 0.99
N LYS A 100 3.87 0.90 -0.29
CA LYS A 100 4.42 2.04 -1.04
C LYS A 100 3.72 3.37 -0.76
N TYR A 101 2.39 3.39 -0.61
CA TYR A 101 1.61 4.63 -0.62
C TYR A 101 0.85 4.93 0.67
N SER A 102 0.68 3.94 1.56
CA SER A 102 0.01 4.14 2.83
C SER A 102 0.92 4.85 3.82
N THR A 103 0.34 5.76 4.61
CA THR A 103 0.99 6.38 5.76
C THR A 103 0.59 5.72 7.08
N SER A 104 -0.27 4.70 7.03
CA SER A 104 -0.73 3.95 8.20
C SER A 104 0.24 2.83 8.56
N THR A 105 0.14 2.33 9.80
CA THR A 105 0.88 1.16 10.27
C THR A 105 0.65 -0.04 9.36
N PHE A 106 1.73 -0.72 8.97
CA PHE A 106 1.66 -1.96 8.20
C PHE A 106 1.47 -3.15 9.14
N CYS A 107 0.27 -3.71 9.19
CA CYS A 107 -0.07 -4.82 10.06
C CYS A 107 0.57 -6.15 9.60
N PRO A 108 0.72 -7.14 10.50
CA PRO A 108 1.17 -8.47 10.12
C PRO A 108 0.26 -9.12 9.06
N ILE A 109 0.87 -9.89 8.17
CA ILE A 109 0.19 -10.71 7.16
C ILE A 109 -0.07 -12.08 7.79
N ILE A 110 -1.35 -12.46 7.87
CA ILE A 110 -1.77 -13.73 8.46
C ILE A 110 -2.38 -14.58 7.34
N ILE A 111 -1.80 -15.75 7.10
CA ILE A 111 -2.30 -16.73 6.13
C ILE A 111 -2.55 -18.01 6.91
N ASP A 112 -3.84 -18.35 7.09
CA ASP A 112 -4.27 -19.60 7.70
C ASP A 112 -4.52 -20.63 6.59
N SER A 113 -3.85 -21.78 6.69
CA SER A 113 -3.99 -22.90 5.77
C SER A 113 -3.69 -22.51 4.32
N PRO A 114 -2.42 -22.29 3.95
CA PRO A 114 -2.05 -21.89 2.58
C PRO A 114 -2.44 -22.94 1.54
N ASN A 115 -2.49 -24.22 1.91
CA ASN A 115 -2.88 -25.31 1.02
C ASN A 115 -4.40 -25.52 1.02
N GLN A 116 -5.17 -24.59 0.45
CA GLN A 116 -6.61 -24.76 0.26
C GLN A 116 -6.94 -25.44 -1.07
N GLN A 117 -7.91 -26.36 -1.03
CA GLN A 117 -8.47 -27.11 -2.17
C GLN A 117 -7.52 -28.12 -2.85
N ASP A 118 -6.65 -28.78 -2.07
CA ASP A 118 -5.75 -29.83 -2.56
C ASP A 118 -4.97 -29.42 -3.82
N GLN A 119 -4.20 -28.33 -3.71
CA GLN A 119 -3.29 -27.92 -4.78
C GLN A 119 -2.34 -29.08 -5.10
N ASP A 120 -2.05 -29.30 -6.38
CA ASP A 120 -0.96 -30.19 -6.74
C ASP A 120 0.37 -29.69 -6.15
N GLU A 121 1.29 -30.61 -5.92
CA GLU A 121 2.56 -30.34 -5.22
C GLU A 121 3.36 -29.21 -5.88
N LYS A 122 3.29 -29.11 -7.21
CA LYS A 122 4.00 -28.08 -7.99
C LYS A 122 3.41 -26.69 -7.73
N ASN A 123 2.08 -26.57 -7.76
CA ASN A 123 1.37 -25.31 -7.55
C ASN A 123 1.43 -24.87 -6.10
N LEU A 124 1.35 -25.81 -5.15
CA LEU A 124 1.57 -25.52 -3.73
C LEU A 124 2.98 -24.96 -3.50
N LYS A 125 4.01 -25.64 -4.01
CA LYS A 125 5.40 -25.16 -3.89
C LYS A 125 5.58 -23.77 -4.47
N LYS A 126 5.07 -23.54 -5.69
CA LYS A 126 5.11 -22.22 -6.36
C LYS A 126 4.43 -21.13 -5.52
N MET A 127 3.27 -21.43 -4.94
CA MET A 127 2.53 -20.50 -4.09
C MET A 127 3.28 -20.19 -2.79
N MET A 128 3.88 -21.20 -2.15
CA MET A 128 4.68 -21.02 -0.94
C MET A 128 5.94 -20.20 -1.22
N GLU A 129 6.68 -20.53 -2.27
CA GLU A 129 7.84 -19.74 -2.71
C GLU A 129 7.45 -18.30 -3.02
N PHE A 130 6.31 -18.07 -3.67
CA PHE A 130 5.79 -16.74 -3.90
C PHE A 130 5.51 -15.99 -2.60
N ILE A 131 4.79 -16.61 -1.65
CA ILE A 131 4.44 -16.00 -0.35
C ILE A 131 5.70 -15.55 0.41
N PHE A 132 6.72 -16.40 0.47
CA PHE A 132 7.96 -16.06 1.18
C PHE A 132 8.80 -15.01 0.44
N ASN A 133 8.94 -15.14 -0.88
CA ASN A 133 9.82 -14.25 -1.65
C ASN A 133 9.19 -12.87 -1.92
N GLU A 134 7.85 -12.79 -1.96
CA GLU A 134 7.12 -11.55 -2.20
C GLU A 134 6.58 -10.90 -0.93
N GLN A 135 7.01 -11.37 0.25
CA GLN A 135 6.71 -10.69 1.50
C GLN A 135 7.21 -9.24 1.42
N PRO A 136 6.34 -8.22 1.63
CA PRO A 136 6.77 -6.83 1.63
C PRO A 136 7.88 -6.58 2.66
N GLU A 137 8.86 -5.74 2.30
CA GLU A 137 9.98 -5.40 3.18
C GLU A 137 9.49 -4.86 4.53
N ASP A 138 10.23 -5.19 5.60
CA ASP A 138 9.91 -4.85 6.99
C ASP A 138 8.49 -5.21 7.44
N SER A 139 7.87 -6.24 6.85
CA SER A 139 6.59 -6.79 7.30
C SER A 139 6.79 -8.07 8.11
N GLN A 140 5.80 -8.42 8.93
CA GLN A 140 5.73 -9.72 9.60
C GLN A 140 4.78 -10.64 8.85
N LEU A 141 5.22 -11.86 8.56
CA LEU A 141 4.40 -12.94 8.01
C LEU A 141 4.16 -14.02 9.08
N ILE A 142 2.91 -14.38 9.29
CA ILE A 142 2.47 -15.48 10.16
C ILE A 142 1.73 -16.48 9.28
N LEU A 143 2.24 -17.71 9.21
CA LEU A 143 1.72 -18.77 8.37
C LEU A 143 1.31 -19.96 9.26
N GLY A 144 0.04 -20.36 9.16
CA GLY A 144 -0.59 -21.44 9.92
C GLY A 144 -0.84 -22.70 9.11
#